data_AF-A0A842ADG2-F1
#
_entry.id   AF-A0A842ADG2-F1
#
_cell.length_a   1.000
_cell.length_b   1.000
_cell.length_c   1.000
_cell.angle_alpha   90.00
_cell.angle_beta   90.00
_cell.angle_gamma   90.00
#
_symmetry.space_group_name_H-M   'P 1'
#
loop_
_entity.id
_entity.type
_entity.pdbx_description
1 polymer ?
#
loop_
_entity_poly.entity_id
_entity_poly.type
_entity_poly.pdbx_seq_one_letter_code
_entity_poly.pdbx_strand_id
1 'polypeptide(L)'
;MTRKEAIELLLLINDAYKDFELDQTKKETWIQILESGDYTRSKAALLKYIQTKPFQPTVANFFVPTNRDVEKTKAYLDKQAAYQQEAVPMPTLEESDLPEDLKREIKAYQEKQKSKNIVPLNAEQQEAARQRTQAQIAQLKAKGAIE
;
A
#
# COMPACT_ATOMS: atom_id res chain seq x y z
N MET A 1 4.29 -15.25 -15.67
CA MET A 1 4.11 -16.67 -15.34
C MET A 1 4.39 -17.51 -16.58
N THR A 2 4.55 -18.82 -16.44
CA THR A 2 4.72 -19.74 -17.56
C THR A 2 3.40 -20.03 -18.27
N ARG A 3 3.47 -20.49 -19.52
CA ARG A 3 2.29 -20.94 -20.28
C ARG A 3 1.50 -22.04 -19.55
N LYS A 4 2.19 -22.97 -18.89
CA LYS A 4 1.53 -24.07 -18.14
C LYS A 4 0.73 -23.53 -16.95
N GLU A 5 1.31 -22.59 -16.21
CA GLU A 5 0.63 -21.90 -15.10
C GLU A 5 -0.58 -21.09 -15.58
N ALA A 6 -0.46 -20.39 -16.72
CA ALA A 6 -1.59 -19.68 -17.32
C ALA A 6 -2.74 -20.64 -17.69
N ILE A 7 -2.42 -21.79 -18.30
CA ILE A 7 -3.41 -22.83 -18.61
C ILE A 7 -4.08 -23.37 -17.35
N GLU A 8 -3.34 -23.55 -16.26
CA GLU A 8 -3.91 -23.98 -14.98
C GLU A 8 -4.97 -23.00 -14.46
N LEU A 9 -4.73 -21.69 -14.58
CA LEU A 9 -5.72 -20.68 -14.20
C LEU A 9 -6.98 -20.75 -15.08
N LEU A 10 -6.83 -21.02 -16.39
CA LEU A 10 -7.97 -21.17 -17.29
C LEU A 10 -8.79 -22.43 -16.99
N LEU A 11 -8.13 -23.53 -16.64
CA LEU A 11 -8.79 -24.75 -16.20
C LEU A 11 -9.58 -24.53 -14.92
N LEU A 12 -9.02 -23.81 -13.95
CA LEU A 12 -9.72 -23.47 -12.71
C LEU A 12 -11.01 -22.65 -12.97
N ILE A 13 -11.01 -21.77 -13.98
CA ILE A 13 -12.22 -21.03 -14.38
C ILE A 13 -13.23 -22.00 -15.01
N ASN A 14 -12.78 -22.86 -15.92
CA ASN A 14 -13.64 -23.83 -16.59
C ASN A 14 -14.31 -24.80 -15.59
N ASP A 15 -13.58 -25.23 -14.55
CA ASP A 15 -14.11 -26.11 -13.50
C ASP A 15 -15.10 -25.39 -12.57
N ALA A 16 -14.93 -24.08 -12.35
CA ALA A 16 -15.78 -23.27 -11.49
C ALA A 16 -17.06 -22.78 -12.19
N TYR A 17 -17.03 -22.55 -13.50
CA TYR A 17 -18.13 -21.96 -14.27
C TYR A 17 -18.48 -22.83 -15.48
N LYS A 18 -19.62 -23.54 -15.41
CA LYS A 18 -20.05 -24.49 -16.43
C LYS A 18 -20.23 -23.90 -17.84
N ASP A 19 -20.64 -22.64 -17.92
CA ASP A 19 -20.91 -21.95 -19.19
C ASP A 19 -19.69 -21.17 -19.71
N PHE A 20 -18.50 -21.42 -19.14
CA PHE A 20 -17.29 -20.73 -19.57
C PHE A 20 -16.79 -21.30 -20.89
N GLU A 21 -17.10 -20.59 -21.98
CA GLU A 21 -16.58 -20.94 -23.29
C GLU A 21 -15.18 -20.34 -23.51
N LEU A 22 -14.24 -21.22 -23.83
CA LEU A 22 -12.86 -20.87 -24.15
C LEU A 22 -12.56 -21.29 -25.59
N ASP A 23 -12.80 -20.38 -26.53
CA ASP A 23 -12.40 -20.59 -27.92
C ASP A 23 -10.85 -20.57 -28.05
N GLN A 24 -10.34 -21.13 -29.15
CA GLN A 24 -8.89 -21.25 -29.35
C GLN A 24 -8.18 -19.88 -29.41
N THR A 25 -8.83 -18.85 -29.96
CA THR A 25 -8.28 -17.49 -30.05
C THR A 25 -8.21 -16.84 -28.67
N LYS A 26 -9.32 -16.86 -27.92
CA LYS A 26 -9.46 -16.38 -26.55
C LYS A 26 -8.47 -17.06 -25.63
N LYS A 27 -8.27 -18.37 -25.75
CA LYS A 27 -7.25 -19.12 -25.01
C LYS A 27 -5.86 -18.52 -25.24
N GLU A 28 -5.44 -18.39 -26.49
CA GLU A 28 -4.10 -17.86 -26.82
C GLU A 28 -3.93 -16.41 -26.36
N THR A 29 -4.94 -15.57 -26.57
CA THR A 29 -4.93 -14.17 -26.10
C THR A 29 -4.80 -14.09 -24.57
N TRP A 30 -5.57 -14.89 -23.84
CA TRP A 30 -5.54 -14.87 -22.38
C TRP A 30 -4.19 -15.39 -21.87
N ILE A 31 -3.64 -16.45 -22.48
CA ILE A 31 -2.30 -16.95 -22.14
C ILE A 31 -1.25 -15.86 -22.34
N GLN A 32 -1.24 -15.17 -23.49
CA GLN A 32 -0.28 -14.09 -23.77
C GLN A 32 -0.36 -12.95 -22.73
N ILE A 33 -1.57 -12.57 -22.31
CA ILE A 33 -1.74 -11.56 -21.26
C ILE A 33 -1.18 -12.08 -19.93
N LEU A 34 -1.57 -13.29 -19.54
CA LEU A 34 -1.19 -13.89 -18.26
C LEU A 34 0.32 -14.12 -18.15
N GLU A 35 1.04 -14.40 -19.23
CA GLU A 35 2.50 -14.59 -19.23
C GLU A 35 3.25 -13.40 -18.61
N SER A 36 2.72 -12.18 -18.73
CA SER A 36 3.28 -10.97 -18.10
C SER A 36 2.96 -10.80 -16.60
N GLY A 37 2.19 -11.72 -16.03
CA GLY A 37 1.68 -11.65 -14.66
C GLY A 37 2.39 -12.55 -13.64
N ASP A 38 2.12 -12.28 -12.37
CA ASP A 38 2.55 -13.08 -11.24
C ASP A 38 1.52 -14.20 -11.01
N TYR A 39 1.96 -15.46 -11.11
CA TYR A 39 1.08 -16.63 -10.98
C TYR A 39 0.42 -16.70 -9.61
N THR A 40 1.21 -16.63 -8.54
CA THR A 40 0.74 -16.80 -7.16
C THR A 40 -0.31 -15.75 -6.83
N ARG A 41 -0.04 -14.49 -7.18
CA ARG A 41 -0.97 -13.38 -6.92
C ARG A 41 -2.21 -13.47 -7.79
N SER A 42 -2.06 -13.83 -9.06
CA SER A 42 -3.21 -13.98 -9.97
C SER A 42 -4.11 -15.15 -9.57
N LYS A 43 -3.52 -16.28 -9.12
CA LYS A 43 -4.27 -17.44 -8.59
C LYS A 43 -5.05 -17.07 -7.34
N ALA A 44 -4.43 -16.37 -6.40
CA ALA A 44 -5.10 -15.91 -5.17
C ALA A 44 -6.26 -14.96 -5.48
N ALA A 45 -6.07 -14.02 -6.42
CA ALA A 45 -7.13 -13.13 -6.88
C ALA A 45 -8.28 -13.90 -7.55
N LEU A 46 -7.97 -14.90 -8.37
CA LEU A 46 -8.97 -15.73 -9.04
C LEU A 46 -9.79 -16.55 -8.04
N LEU A 47 -9.16 -17.20 -7.07
CA LEU A 47 -9.86 -17.95 -6.03
C LEU A 47 -10.81 -17.06 -5.22
N LYS A 48 -10.35 -15.86 -4.84
CA LYS A 48 -11.19 -14.87 -4.16
C LYS A 48 -12.38 -14.43 -5.02
N TYR A 49 -12.16 -14.26 -6.33
CA TYR A 49 -13.23 -13.89 -7.25
C TYR A 49 -14.28 -15.01 -7.32
N ILE A 50 -13.86 -16.26 -7.49
CA ILE A 50 -14.75 -17.45 -7.52
C ILE A 50 -15.61 -17.55 -6.25
N GLN A 51 -15.03 -17.26 -5.09
CA GLN A 51 -15.77 -17.30 -3.82
C GLN A 51 -16.81 -16.17 -3.66
N THR A 52 -16.65 -15.05 -4.35
CA THR A 52 -17.42 -13.82 -4.08
C THR A 52 -18.35 -13.43 -5.22
N LYS A 53 -18.15 -13.97 -6.43
CA LYS A 53 -18.88 -13.58 -7.63
C LYS A 53 -19.46 -14.83 -8.32
N PRO A 54 -20.77 -14.83 -8.63
CA PRO A 54 -21.41 -15.95 -9.33
C PRO A 54 -21.20 -15.92 -10.85
N PHE A 55 -20.72 -14.79 -11.40
CA PHE A 55 -20.54 -14.60 -12.83
C PHE A 55 -19.11 -14.90 -13.27
N GLN A 56 -18.95 -15.44 -14.48
CA GLN A 56 -17.65 -15.77 -15.04
C GLN A 56 -16.67 -14.58 -15.02
N PRO A 57 -15.40 -14.78 -14.63
CA PRO A 57 -14.38 -13.74 -14.65
C PRO A 57 -13.93 -13.42 -16.07
N THR A 58 -13.48 -12.19 -16.26
CA THR A 58 -12.58 -11.79 -17.35
C THR A 58 -11.13 -11.81 -16.85
N VAL A 59 -10.13 -11.81 -17.74
CA VAL A 59 -8.71 -11.75 -17.37
C VAL A 59 -8.41 -10.60 -16.40
N ALA A 60 -9.02 -9.43 -16.62
CA ALA A 60 -8.79 -8.25 -15.81
C ALA A 60 -9.25 -8.39 -14.35
N ASN A 61 -10.17 -9.33 -14.07
CA ASN A 61 -10.67 -9.53 -12.71
C ASN A 61 -9.66 -10.19 -11.77
N PHE A 62 -8.69 -10.93 -12.32
CA PHE A 62 -7.74 -11.70 -11.52
C PHE A 62 -6.28 -11.54 -11.97
N PHE A 63 -6.01 -11.00 -13.14
CA PHE A 63 -4.65 -10.75 -13.61
C PHE A 63 -3.93 -9.75 -12.71
N VAL A 64 -2.79 -10.18 -12.17
CA VAL A 64 -1.88 -9.33 -11.42
C VAL A 64 -0.57 -9.24 -12.18
N PRO A 65 -0.19 -8.07 -12.72
CA PRO A 65 1.07 -7.91 -13.43
C PRO A 65 2.26 -8.12 -12.49
N THR A 66 3.34 -8.70 -13.01
CA THR A 66 4.61 -8.79 -12.28
C THR A 66 5.19 -7.37 -12.15
N ASN A 67 4.92 -6.74 -11.02
CA ASN A 67 5.29 -5.35 -10.81
C ASN A 67 6.79 -5.27 -10.47
N ARG A 68 7.65 -5.19 -11.49
CA ARG A 68 9.11 -5.09 -11.36
C ARG A 68 9.57 -3.93 -10.47
N ASP A 69 8.75 -2.88 -10.32
CA ASP A 69 9.10 -1.70 -9.51
C ASP A 69 8.86 -1.90 -8.01
N VAL A 70 7.93 -2.78 -7.63
CA VAL A 70 7.69 -3.11 -6.21
C VAL A 70 8.85 -3.93 -5.64
N GLU A 71 9.42 -4.84 -6.43
CA GLU A 71 10.61 -5.61 -6.03
C GLU A 71 11.83 -4.71 -5.84
N LYS A 72 12.04 -3.72 -6.72
CA LYS A 72 13.11 -2.72 -6.56
C LYS A 72 12.91 -1.87 -5.31
N THR A 73 11.68 -1.46 -5.03
CA THR A 73 11.36 -0.66 -3.84
C THR A 73 11.58 -1.47 -2.57
N LYS A 74 11.15 -2.75 -2.54
CA LYS A 74 11.38 -3.64 -1.40
C LYS A 74 12.87 -3.91 -1.17
N ALA A 75 13.63 -4.20 -2.23
CA ALA A 75 15.07 -4.40 -2.13
C ALA A 75 15.81 -3.14 -1.65
N TYR A 76 15.34 -1.94 -2.04
CA TYR A 76 15.87 -0.68 -1.53
C TYR A 76 15.59 -0.50 -0.03
N LEU A 77 14.36 -0.77 0.42
CA LEU A 77 13.97 -0.70 1.82
C LEU A 77 14.71 -1.72 2.69
N ASP A 78 14.87 -2.96 2.21
CA ASP A 78 15.60 -4.00 2.92
C ASP A 78 17.09 -3.63 3.06
N LYS A 79 17.70 -3.03 2.03
CA LYS A 79 19.07 -2.47 2.13
C LYS A 79 19.14 -1.33 3.15
N GLN A 80 18.15 -0.44 3.17
CA GLN A 80 18.10 0.67 4.12
C GLN A 80 17.95 0.16 5.57
N ALA A 81 17.15 -0.88 5.79
CA ALA A 81 17.01 -1.51 7.10
C ALA A 81 18.31 -2.19 7.55
N ALA A 82 19.02 -2.87 6.64
CA ALA A 82 20.34 -3.45 6.93
C ALA A 82 21.35 -2.36 7.31
N TYR A 83 21.40 -1.23 6.59
CA TYR A 83 22.24 -0.09 6.97
C TYR A 83 21.90 0.47 8.35
N GLN A 84 20.62 0.49 8.74
CA GLN A 84 20.21 0.96 10.06
C GLN A 84 20.57 -0.01 11.19
N GLN A 85 20.65 -1.31 10.90
CA GLN A 85 21.09 -2.33 11.86
C GLN A 85 22.61 -2.37 12.02
N GLU A 86 23.35 -2.12 10.94
CA GLU A 86 24.82 -2.02 10.95
C GLU A 86 25.32 -0.64 11.37
N ALA A 87 24.47 0.39 11.32
CA ALA A 87 24.78 1.70 11.87
C ALA A 87 24.99 1.57 13.38
N VAL A 88 26.24 1.76 13.81
CA VAL A 88 26.60 1.90 15.22
C VAL A 88 25.64 2.93 15.84
N PRO A 89 24.93 2.61 16.93
CA PRO A 89 24.06 3.57 17.59
C PRO A 89 24.93 4.78 17.94
N MET A 90 24.61 5.93 17.34
CA MET A 90 25.31 7.17 17.67
C MET A 90 25.18 7.37 19.18
N PRO A 91 26.28 7.64 19.91
CA PRO A 91 26.21 7.90 21.33
C PRO A 91 25.23 9.05 21.58
N THR A 92 24.39 8.88 22.59
CA THR A 92 23.46 9.95 22.98
C THR A 92 24.24 11.20 23.37
N LEU A 93 23.60 12.38 23.36
CA LEU A 93 24.26 13.63 23.74
C LEU A 93 24.92 13.55 25.12
N GLU A 94 24.35 12.75 26.02
CA GLU A 94 24.84 12.50 27.38
C GLU A 94 26.08 11.59 27.39
N GLU A 95 26.10 10.55 26.54
CA GLU A 95 27.22 9.60 26.38
C GLU A 95 28.35 10.12 25.49
N SER A 96 28.16 11.27 24.84
CA SER A 96 29.19 11.87 23.98
C SER A 96 30.32 12.52 24.81
N ASP A 97 31.56 12.43 24.33
CA ASP A 97 32.73 13.11 24.93
C ASP A 97 32.76 14.63 24.66
N LEU A 98 31.60 15.22 24.35
CA LEU A 98 31.51 16.65 24.06
C LEU A 98 31.70 17.49 25.34
N PRO A 99 32.35 18.66 25.23
CA PRO A 99 32.40 19.64 26.31
C PRO A 99 31.01 20.02 26.85
N GLU A 100 30.90 20.20 28.16
CA GLU A 100 29.63 20.44 28.86
C GLU A 100 28.91 21.72 28.42
N ASP A 101 29.65 22.75 28.02
CA ASP A 101 29.13 23.98 27.42
C ASP A 101 28.44 23.69 26.07
N LEU A 102 29.08 22.90 25.21
CA LEU A 102 28.54 22.51 23.90
C LEU A 102 27.30 21.62 24.05
N LYS A 103 27.31 20.68 25.01
CA LYS A 103 26.15 19.83 25.32
C LYS A 103 24.93 20.66 25.73
N ARG A 104 25.12 21.69 26.55
CA ARG A 104 24.05 22.61 26.98
C ARG A 104 23.49 23.42 25.83
N GLU A 105 24.35 23.91 24.94
CA GLU A 105 23.92 24.68 23.77
C GLU A 105 23.10 23.81 22.79
N ILE A 106 23.54 22.57 22.54
CA ILE A 106 22.80 21.61 21.71
C ILE A 106 21.43 21.29 22.33
N LYS A 107 21.37 21.09 23.65
CA LYS A 107 20.10 20.83 24.36
C LYS A 107 19.13 22.02 24.24
N ALA A 108 19.62 23.23 24.48
CA ALA A 108 18.82 24.46 24.35
C ALA A 108 18.31 24.66 22.91
N TYR A 109 19.13 24.34 21.91
CA TYR A 109 18.74 24.39 20.50
C TYR A 109 17.63 23.36 20.18
N GLN A 110 17.75 22.13 20.65
CA GLN A 110 16.73 21.09 20.47
C GLN A 110 15.40 21.45 21.15
N GLU A 111 15.43 22.00 22.36
CA GLU A 111 14.24 22.46 23.08
C GLU A 111 13.54 23.61 22.34
N LYS A 112 14.32 24.57 21.82
CA LYS A 112 13.81 25.69 21.02
C LYS A 112 13.19 25.25 19.68
N GLN A 113 13.67 24.14 19.10
CA GLN A 113 13.07 23.57 17.89
C GLN A 113 11.79 22.79 18.22
N LYS A 114 11.76 22.03 19.32
CA LYS A 114 10.54 21.36 19.81
C LYS A 114 9.44 22.36 20.15
N SER A 115 9.78 23.48 20.79
CA SER A 115 8.81 24.53 21.11
C SER A 115 8.27 25.27 19.88
N LYS A 116 8.94 25.19 18.73
CA LYS A 116 8.49 25.78 17.46
C LYS A 116 7.51 24.88 16.69
N ASN A 117 7.37 23.60 17.07
CA ASN A 117 6.46 22.67 16.40
C ASN A 117 5.26 22.30 17.29
N ILE A 118 4.08 22.65 16.78
CA ILE A 118 2.72 22.25 17.20
C ILE A 118 2.33 22.76 18.59
N VAL A 119 1.82 23.99 18.64
CA VAL A 119 0.89 24.36 19.72
C VAL A 119 -0.41 23.60 19.46
N PRO A 120 -0.83 22.68 20.34
CA PRO A 120 -2.14 22.03 20.18
C PRO A 120 -3.24 23.10 20.20
N LEU A 121 -4.25 22.95 19.33
CA LEU A 121 -5.39 23.86 19.30
C LEU A 121 -5.99 23.96 20.71
N ASN A 122 -6.23 25.18 21.19
CA ASN A 122 -6.95 25.38 22.45
C ASN A 122 -8.40 24.85 22.32
N ALA A 123 -9.10 24.66 23.44
CA ALA A 123 -10.44 24.05 23.45
C ALA A 123 -11.43 24.76 22.50
N GLU A 124 -11.40 26.10 22.48
CA GLU A 124 -12.23 26.93 21.61
C GLU A 124 -11.92 26.72 20.12
N GLN A 125 -10.63 26.63 19.76
CA GLN A 125 -10.19 26.37 18.39
C GLN A 125 -10.58 24.94 17.94
N GLN A 126 -10.52 23.97 18.83
CA GLN A 126 -10.98 22.60 18.54
C GLN A 126 -12.49 22.54 18.30
N GLU A 127 -13.28 23.24 19.10
CA GLU A 127 -14.73 23.34 18.90
C GLU A 127 -15.08 24.06 17.61
N ALA A 128 -14.41 25.18 17.30
CA ALA A 128 -14.60 25.89 16.04
C ALA A 128 -14.23 25.02 14.83
N ALA A 129 -13.15 24.23 14.90
CA ALA A 129 -12.79 23.27 13.87
C ALA A 129 -13.86 22.18 13.70
N ARG A 130 -14.36 21.61 14.81
CA ARG A 130 -15.46 20.62 14.78
C ARG A 130 -16.73 21.18 14.16
N GLN A 131 -17.13 22.39 14.53
CA GLN A 131 -18.31 23.06 13.97
C GLN A 131 -18.15 23.32 12.47
N ARG A 132 -16.96 23.76 12.02
CA ARG A 132 -16.66 23.92 10.58
C ARG A 132 -16.77 22.61 9.83
N THR A 133 -16.20 21.53 10.37
CA THR A 133 -16.30 20.20 9.77
C THR A 133 -17.74 19.71 9.72
N GLN A 134 -18.52 19.88 10.81
CA GLN A 134 -19.94 19.51 10.82
C GLN A 134 -20.77 20.32 9.82
N ALA A 135 -20.53 21.63 9.70
CA ALA A 135 -21.19 22.48 8.73
C ALA A 135 -20.85 22.06 7.29
N GLN A 136 -19.59 21.71 7.03
CA GLN A 136 -19.15 21.23 5.72
C GLN A 136 -19.77 19.87 5.38
N ILE A 137 -19.83 18.95 6.34
CA ILE A 137 -20.51 17.66 6.17
C ILE A 137 -22.00 17.88 5.90
N ALA A 138 -22.67 18.77 6.64
CA ALA A 138 -24.08 19.08 6.43
C ALA A 138 -24.34 19.70 5.04
N GLN A 139 -23.46 20.59 4.57
CA GLN A 139 -23.54 21.13 3.21
C GLN A 139 -23.36 20.04 2.15
N LEU A 140 -22.43 19.12 2.35
CA LEU A 140 -22.19 18.02 1.41
C LEU A 140 -23.35 17.00 1.39
N LYS A 141 -23.96 16.73 2.55
CA LYS A 141 -25.21 15.95 2.64
C LYS A 141 -26.37 16.65 1.94
N ALA A 142 -26.56 17.95 2.15
CA ALA A 142 -27.59 18.74 1.47
C ALA A 142 -27.40 18.79 -0.06
N LYS A 143 -26.16 18.71 -0.52
CA LYS A 143 -25.81 18.63 -1.95
C LYS A 143 -25.86 17.19 -2.51
N GLY A 144 -26.23 16.19 -1.71
CA GLY A 144 -26.32 14.79 -2.15
C GLY A 144 -24.97 14.13 -2.46
N ALA A 145 -23.85 14.71 -2.00
CA ALA A 145 -22.52 14.18 -2.24
C ALA A 145 -22.12 13.07 -1.24
N ILE A 146 -22.84 12.96 -0.13
CA ILE A 146 -22.61 12.00 0.96
C ILE A 146 -23.96 11.70 1.61
N GLU A 147 -24.22 10.44 2.00
CA GLU A 147 -25.45 10.02 2.71
C GLU A 147 -25.36 10.23 4.23
#